data_AF-A0A963E7J4-F1
#
_entry.id   AF-A0A963E7J4-F1
#
_cell.length_a   1.000
_cell.length_b   1.000
_cell.length_c   1.000
_cell.angle_alpha   90.00
_cell.angle_beta   90.00
_cell.angle_gamma   90.00
#
_symmetry.space_group_name_H-M   'P 1'
#
loop_
_entity.id
_entity.type
_entity.pdbx_description
1 polymer ?
#
loop_
_entity_poly.entity_id
_entity_poly.type
_entity_poly.pdbx_seq_one_letter_code
_entity_poly.pdbx_strand_id
1 'polypeptide(L)'
;MSYLDPSEFVTKMVDQGESKVYMSTKDTLIRAFMAGAILALAAVFAVTVATNTGSPLLGAVLFPVGFIMLYLMKFDLLTGVFTLVPLALIDGRPGVTVGQVLRNWGLVFIGNFAGALAVAFMMSYILTYGYTTDGGAIAAKVGHIGEARTLGYKSHGMEGWITIFIRGMLCNWMVSMGVVGAMISTSATGKMMAMWMP
;
A
#
# COMPACT_ATOMS: atom_id res chain seq x y z
N MET A 1 2.38 29.28 5.36
CA MET A 1 2.86 28.32 6.37
C MET A 1 2.86 26.92 5.78
N SER A 2 3.81 26.07 6.17
CA SER A 2 3.98 24.72 5.59
C SER A 2 3.30 23.59 6.39
N TYR A 3 2.80 23.90 7.59
CA TYR A 3 1.95 23.04 8.42
C TYR A 3 0.49 23.47 8.28
N LEU A 4 -0.42 22.49 8.25
CA LEU A 4 -1.87 22.65 8.15
C LEU A 4 -2.51 22.05 9.39
N ASP A 5 -3.40 22.80 10.03
CA ASP A 5 -4.13 22.32 11.20
C ASP A 5 -5.16 21.25 10.81
N PRO A 6 -5.55 20.34 11.74
CA PRO A 6 -6.57 19.32 11.49
C PRO A 6 -7.84 19.83 10.82
N SER A 7 -8.37 20.98 11.27
CA SER A 7 -9.55 21.60 10.67
C SER A 7 -9.36 22.01 9.21
N GLU A 8 -8.12 22.23 8.76
CA GLU A 8 -7.80 22.69 7.41
C GLU A 8 -7.58 21.54 6.42
N PHE A 9 -7.16 20.35 6.88
CA PHE A 9 -6.90 19.21 6.00
C PHE A 9 -8.01 18.15 6.01
N VAL A 10 -8.91 18.14 7.01
CA VAL A 10 -10.06 17.21 7.03
C VAL A 10 -10.92 17.35 5.77
N THR A 11 -11.25 18.58 5.35
CA THR A 11 -12.00 18.81 4.11
C THR A 11 -11.26 18.25 2.90
N LYS A 12 -9.92 18.40 2.85
CA LYS A 12 -9.09 17.84 1.77
C LYS A 12 -9.11 16.31 1.75
N MET A 13 -9.22 15.65 2.90
CA MET A 13 -9.36 14.20 2.97
C MET A 13 -10.67 13.75 2.33
N VAL A 14 -11.77 14.44 2.66
CA VAL A 14 -13.10 14.18 2.10
C VAL A 14 -13.12 14.43 0.59
N ASP A 15 -12.62 15.58 0.14
CA ASP A 15 -12.56 15.95 -1.28
C ASP A 15 -11.72 14.94 -2.09
N GLN A 16 -10.61 14.47 -1.51
CA GLN A 16 -9.83 13.40 -2.13
C GLN A 16 -10.65 12.11 -2.24
N GLY A 17 -11.35 11.71 -1.18
CA GLY A 17 -12.27 10.57 -1.21
C GLY A 17 -13.29 10.66 -2.33
N GLU A 18 -13.96 11.80 -2.45
CA GLU A 18 -14.95 12.09 -3.50
C GLU A 18 -14.33 11.98 -4.90
N SER A 19 -13.15 12.55 -5.11
CA SER A 19 -12.46 12.47 -6.40
C SER A 19 -12.15 11.02 -6.84
N LYS A 20 -11.94 10.10 -5.88
CA LYS A 20 -11.70 8.68 -6.17
C LYS A 20 -12.99 7.93 -6.52
N VAL A 21 -14.10 8.31 -5.89
CA VAL A 21 -15.43 7.74 -6.18
C VAL A 21 -15.81 7.97 -7.64
N TYR A 22 -15.61 9.19 -8.15
CA TYR A 22 -15.99 9.58 -9.51
C TYR A 22 -14.96 9.27 -10.58
N MET A 23 -13.85 8.63 -10.22
CA MET A 23 -12.80 8.31 -11.16
C MET A 23 -13.25 7.25 -12.18
N SER A 24 -12.85 7.46 -13.43
CA SER A 24 -13.12 6.53 -14.53
C SER A 24 -12.47 5.17 -14.23
N THR A 25 -13.11 4.07 -14.66
CA THR A 25 -12.57 2.71 -14.48
C THR A 25 -11.15 2.58 -15.01
N LYS A 26 -10.87 3.19 -16.18
CA LYS A 26 -9.56 3.16 -16.84
C LYS A 26 -8.50 3.82 -15.96
N ASP A 27 -8.76 5.02 -15.47
CA ASP A 27 -7.78 5.76 -14.67
C ASP A 27 -7.55 5.10 -13.31
N THR A 28 -8.62 4.60 -12.68
CA THR A 28 -8.51 3.83 -11.43
C THR A 28 -7.62 2.61 -11.61
N LEU A 29 -7.83 1.82 -12.67
CA LEU A 29 -7.03 0.61 -12.91
C LEU A 29 -5.57 0.92 -13.21
N ILE A 30 -5.27 1.93 -14.02
CA ILE A 30 -3.89 2.33 -14.35
C ILE A 30 -3.17 2.79 -13.07
N ARG A 31 -3.80 3.68 -12.29
CA ARG A 31 -3.20 4.20 -11.05
C ARG A 31 -3.03 3.11 -10.02
N ALA A 32 -4.00 2.20 -9.91
CA ALA A 32 -3.93 1.08 -8.98
C ALA A 32 -2.86 0.05 -9.40
N PHE A 33 -2.72 -0.23 -10.70
CA PHE A 33 -1.65 -1.09 -11.21
C PHE A 33 -0.27 -0.55 -10.84
N MET A 34 -0.05 0.74 -11.09
CA MET A 34 1.23 1.39 -10.76
C MET A 34 1.52 1.40 -9.25
N ALA A 35 0.51 1.66 -8.40
CA ALA A 35 0.66 1.57 -6.95
C ALA A 35 1.09 0.17 -6.50
N GLY A 36 0.42 -0.88 -7.01
CA GLY A 36 0.75 -2.27 -6.70
C GLY A 36 2.16 -2.66 -7.13
N ALA A 37 2.54 -2.28 -8.35
CA ALA A 37 3.87 -2.55 -8.89
C ALA A 37 4.98 -1.86 -8.06
N ILE A 38 4.83 -0.57 -7.77
CA ILE A 38 5.84 0.20 -7.00
C ILE A 38 5.97 -0.36 -5.57
N LEU A 39 4.87 -0.69 -4.93
CA LEU A 39 4.91 -1.23 -3.57
C LEU A 39 5.52 -2.64 -3.53
N ALA A 40 5.26 -3.47 -4.55
CA ALA A 40 5.90 -4.79 -4.69
C ALA A 40 7.42 -4.66 -4.90
N LEU A 41 7.87 -3.71 -5.73
CA LEU A 41 9.29 -3.42 -5.90
C LEU A 41 9.94 -2.98 -4.58
N ALA A 42 9.28 -2.09 -3.84
CA ALA A 42 9.76 -1.63 -2.53
C ALA A 42 9.83 -2.78 -1.50
N ALA A 43 8.89 -3.73 -1.55
CA ALA A 43 8.93 -4.92 -0.71
C ALA A 43 10.14 -5.81 -1.02
N VAL A 44 10.41 -6.10 -2.31
CA VAL A 44 11.57 -6.90 -2.71
C VAL A 44 12.88 -6.18 -2.39
N PHE A 45 12.92 -4.86 -2.57
CA PHE A 45 14.06 -4.03 -2.16
C PHE A 45 14.33 -4.13 -0.64
N ALA A 46 13.30 -3.94 0.19
CA ALA A 46 13.44 -4.03 1.65
C ALA A 46 13.89 -5.44 2.10
N VAL A 47 13.34 -6.50 1.49
CA VAL A 47 13.75 -7.89 1.77
C VAL A 47 15.22 -8.12 1.34
N THR A 48 15.62 -7.59 0.20
CA THR A 48 17.00 -7.69 -0.31
C THR A 48 17.98 -7.02 0.64
N VAL A 49 17.69 -5.79 1.09
CA VAL A 49 18.52 -5.07 2.07
C VAL A 49 18.61 -5.85 3.38
N ALA A 50 17.48 -6.29 3.94
CA ALA A 50 17.46 -7.04 5.19
C ALA A 50 18.25 -8.35 5.08
N THR A 51 18.19 -9.03 3.93
CA THR A 51 18.90 -10.29 3.69
C THR A 51 20.40 -10.07 3.54
N ASN A 52 20.82 -9.09 2.74
CA ASN A 52 22.24 -8.84 2.48
C ASN A 52 22.97 -8.23 3.67
N THR A 53 22.28 -7.41 4.48
CA THR A 53 22.88 -6.75 5.65
C THR A 53 22.69 -7.53 6.95
N GLY A 54 21.79 -8.52 6.96
CA GLY A 54 21.34 -9.19 8.18
C GLY A 54 20.52 -8.30 9.12
N SER A 55 20.13 -7.08 8.71
CA SER A 55 19.42 -6.11 9.54
C SER A 55 17.98 -5.86 9.04
N PRO A 56 16.97 -6.44 9.71
CA PRO A 56 15.56 -6.15 9.42
C PRO A 56 15.21 -4.67 9.58
N LEU A 57 15.90 -3.97 10.48
CA LEU A 57 15.68 -2.55 10.74
C LEU A 57 16.03 -1.69 9.52
N LEU A 58 17.14 -1.99 8.83
CA LEU A 58 17.52 -1.26 7.62
C LEU A 58 16.49 -1.48 6.50
N GLY A 59 15.96 -2.70 6.35
CA GLY A 59 14.85 -2.98 5.43
C GLY A 59 13.60 -2.16 5.78
N ALA A 60 13.24 -2.09 7.07
CA ALA A 60 12.07 -1.33 7.53
C ALA A 60 12.22 0.18 7.31
N VAL A 61 13.40 0.75 7.54
CA VAL A 61 13.69 2.18 7.30
C VAL A 61 13.59 2.55 5.82
N LEU A 62 13.91 1.62 4.92
CA LEU A 62 13.95 1.87 3.48
C LEU A 62 12.66 1.49 2.76
N PHE A 63 11.81 0.65 3.36
CA PHE A 63 10.51 0.26 2.78
C PHE A 63 9.58 1.44 2.44
N PRO A 64 9.45 2.51 3.26
CA PRO A 64 8.52 3.61 3.00
C PRO A 64 8.79 4.37 1.70
N VAL A 65 9.99 4.24 1.10
CA VAL A 65 10.33 4.88 -0.19
C VAL A 65 9.29 4.55 -1.27
N GLY A 66 8.82 3.30 -1.36
CA GLY A 66 7.77 2.91 -2.31
C GLY A 66 6.44 3.59 -2.03
N PHE A 67 6.03 3.62 -0.76
CA PHE A 67 4.79 4.23 -0.31
C PHE A 67 4.77 5.76 -0.53
N ILE A 68 5.91 6.42 -0.29
CA ILE A 68 6.08 7.85 -0.57
C ILE A 68 5.96 8.13 -2.06
N MET A 69 6.68 7.37 -2.91
CA MET A 69 6.66 7.56 -4.36
C MET A 69 5.25 7.42 -4.92
N LEU A 70 4.53 6.35 -4.55
CA LEU A 70 3.18 6.14 -5.08
C LEU A 70 2.21 7.25 -4.65
N TYR A 71 2.35 7.80 -3.43
CA TYR A 71 1.50 8.91 -2.98
C TYR A 71 1.83 10.21 -3.70
N LEU A 72 3.12 10.55 -3.86
CA LEU A 72 3.55 11.76 -4.57
C LEU A 72 3.15 11.73 -6.05
N MET A 73 3.22 10.56 -6.67
CA MET A 73 2.75 10.32 -8.05
C MET A 73 1.24 10.17 -8.16
N LYS A 74 0.51 10.28 -7.04
CA LYS A 74 -0.95 10.19 -6.97
C LYS A 74 -1.50 8.84 -7.43
N PHE A 75 -0.76 7.75 -7.28
CA PHE A 75 -1.29 6.41 -7.52
C PHE A 75 -2.21 5.96 -6.40
N ASP A 76 -3.10 5.02 -6.73
CA ASP A 76 -4.17 4.58 -5.84
C ASP A 76 -3.81 3.26 -5.18
N LEU A 77 -3.42 3.34 -3.91
CA LEU A 77 -3.20 2.18 -3.07
C LEU A 77 -4.46 1.85 -2.28
N LEU A 78 -4.84 0.57 -2.29
CA LEU A 78 -6.09 0.08 -1.69
C LEU A 78 -6.22 0.49 -0.21
N THR A 79 -5.16 0.29 0.56
CA THR A 79 -5.11 0.64 2.00
C THR A 79 -5.26 2.14 2.25
N GLY A 80 -4.82 3.00 1.33
CA GLY A 80 -5.05 4.44 1.42
C GLY A 80 -6.51 4.81 1.10
N VAL A 81 -7.11 4.20 0.07
CA VAL A 81 -8.50 4.47 -0.29
C VAL A 81 -9.51 3.86 0.67
N PHE A 82 -9.13 2.84 1.47
CA PHE A 82 -9.91 2.37 2.61
C PHE A 82 -10.20 3.48 3.62
N THR A 83 -9.32 4.47 3.74
CA THR A 83 -9.52 5.62 4.62
C THR A 83 -10.19 6.77 3.90
N LEU A 84 -9.75 7.13 2.68
CA LEU A 84 -10.24 8.33 2.01
C LEU A 84 -11.68 8.20 1.48
N VAL A 85 -12.01 7.08 0.84
CA VAL A 85 -13.28 6.93 0.13
C VAL A 85 -14.49 6.88 1.08
N PRO A 86 -14.44 6.16 2.22
CA PRO A 86 -15.54 6.20 3.19
C PRO A 86 -15.81 7.58 3.78
N LEU A 87 -14.80 8.45 3.89
CA LEU A 87 -15.00 9.79 4.43
C LEU A 87 -15.95 10.62 3.56
N ALA A 88 -15.89 10.47 2.24
CA ALA A 88 -16.84 11.12 1.33
C ALA A 88 -18.28 10.61 1.52
N LEU A 89 -18.43 9.33 1.84
CA LEU A 89 -19.73 8.74 2.15
C LEU A 89 -20.26 9.24 3.52
N ILE A 90 -19.41 9.26 4.55
CA ILE A 90 -19.75 9.69 5.91
C ILE A 90 -20.10 11.18 5.94
N ASP A 91 -19.38 12.01 5.17
CA ASP A 91 -19.65 13.44 5.00
C ASP A 91 -20.96 13.71 4.22
N GLY A 92 -21.55 12.69 3.60
CA GLY A 92 -22.79 12.83 2.85
C GLY A 92 -22.62 13.54 1.51
N ARG A 93 -21.45 13.36 0.84
CA ARG A 93 -21.19 14.04 -0.43
C ARG A 93 -22.23 13.68 -1.50
N PRO A 94 -22.77 14.66 -2.24
CA PRO A 94 -23.84 14.42 -3.20
C PRO A 94 -23.48 13.33 -4.19
N GLY A 95 -24.34 12.32 -4.33
CA GLY A 95 -24.16 11.23 -5.30
C GLY A 95 -23.15 10.15 -4.91
N VAL A 96 -22.55 10.21 -3.70
CA VAL A 96 -21.69 9.15 -3.16
C VAL A 96 -22.56 8.09 -2.46
N THR A 97 -22.38 6.84 -2.86
CA THR A 97 -23.14 5.68 -2.38
C THR A 97 -22.19 4.56 -1.94
N VAL A 98 -22.66 3.68 -1.06
CA VAL A 98 -21.93 2.47 -0.65
C VAL A 98 -21.51 1.64 -1.88
N GLY A 99 -22.37 1.56 -2.90
CA GLY A 99 -22.08 0.83 -4.14
C GLY A 99 -20.86 1.39 -4.89
N GLN A 100 -20.69 2.71 -4.94
CA GLN A 100 -19.50 3.31 -5.56
C GLN A 100 -18.24 3.16 -4.71
N VAL A 101 -18.37 3.19 -3.37
CA VAL A 101 -17.25 2.88 -2.46
C VAL A 101 -16.73 1.47 -2.73
N LEU A 102 -17.63 0.48 -2.74
CA LEU A 102 -17.29 -0.92 -3.03
C LEU A 102 -16.74 -1.11 -4.44
N ARG A 103 -17.29 -0.40 -5.44
CA ARG A 103 -16.74 -0.40 -6.82
C ARG A 103 -15.31 0.12 -6.83
N ASN A 104 -15.03 1.26 -6.19
CA ASN A 104 -13.69 1.83 -6.14
C ASN A 104 -12.72 0.85 -5.48
N TRP A 105 -13.05 0.31 -4.32
CA TRP A 105 -12.23 -0.67 -3.61
C TRP A 105 -11.96 -1.92 -4.45
N GLY A 106 -12.99 -2.47 -5.12
CA GLY A 106 -12.84 -3.61 -5.99
C GLY A 106 -11.88 -3.35 -7.16
N LEU A 107 -12.03 -2.20 -7.84
CA LEU A 107 -11.16 -1.83 -8.95
C LEU A 107 -9.71 -1.60 -8.51
N VAL A 108 -9.52 -0.89 -7.38
CA VAL A 108 -8.18 -0.62 -6.85
C VAL A 108 -7.52 -1.92 -6.38
N PHE A 109 -8.26 -2.83 -5.76
CA PHE A 109 -7.75 -4.15 -5.38
C PHE A 109 -7.27 -4.93 -6.61
N ILE A 110 -8.09 -5.03 -7.66
CA ILE A 110 -7.73 -5.73 -8.90
C ILE A 110 -6.46 -5.12 -9.52
N GLY A 111 -6.39 -3.79 -9.61
CA GLY A 111 -5.21 -3.11 -10.14
C GLY A 111 -3.97 -3.36 -9.29
N ASN A 112 -4.04 -3.15 -7.97
CA ASN A 112 -2.92 -3.39 -7.06
C ASN A 112 -2.43 -4.84 -7.15
N PHE A 113 -3.35 -5.81 -7.17
CA PHE A 113 -3.03 -7.22 -7.28
C PHE A 113 -2.34 -7.55 -8.62
N ALA A 114 -2.88 -7.06 -9.74
CA ALA A 114 -2.27 -7.26 -11.05
C ALA A 114 -0.87 -6.63 -11.15
N GLY A 115 -0.68 -5.43 -10.62
CA GLY A 115 0.63 -4.76 -10.57
C GLY A 115 1.65 -5.53 -9.73
N ALA A 116 1.23 -6.02 -8.56
CA ALA A 116 2.08 -6.83 -7.70
C ALA A 116 2.45 -8.18 -8.35
N LEU A 117 1.52 -8.85 -9.04
CA LEU A 117 1.80 -10.09 -9.77
C LEU A 117 2.78 -9.87 -10.92
N ALA A 118 2.63 -8.79 -11.69
CA ALA A 118 3.55 -8.46 -12.77
C ALA A 118 4.98 -8.27 -12.24
N VAL A 119 5.14 -7.55 -11.13
CA VAL A 119 6.45 -7.39 -10.49
C VAL A 119 6.96 -8.71 -9.90
N ALA A 120 6.10 -9.51 -9.27
CA ALA A 120 6.50 -10.82 -8.75
C ALA A 120 7.08 -11.71 -9.86
N PHE A 121 6.43 -11.75 -11.04
CA PHE A 121 6.93 -12.48 -12.20
C PHE A 121 8.26 -11.92 -12.73
N MET A 122 8.38 -10.60 -12.88
CA MET A 122 9.62 -9.98 -13.34
C MET A 122 10.78 -10.25 -12.37
N MET A 123 10.53 -10.14 -11.06
CA MET A 123 11.54 -10.40 -10.04
C MET A 123 11.90 -11.88 -9.95
N SER A 124 10.95 -12.81 -10.08
CA SER A 124 11.26 -14.24 -10.11
C SER A 124 12.13 -14.58 -11.31
N TYR A 125 11.82 -14.03 -12.49
CA TYR A 125 12.61 -14.23 -13.70
C TYR A 125 14.04 -13.65 -13.55
N ILE A 126 14.17 -12.44 -12.99
CA ILE A 126 15.46 -11.77 -12.79
C ILE A 126 16.32 -12.54 -11.79
N LEU A 127 15.78 -12.87 -10.61
CA LEU A 127 16.55 -13.50 -9.54
C LEU A 127 17.05 -14.90 -9.94
N THR A 128 16.29 -15.62 -10.76
CA THR A 128 16.61 -16.99 -11.20
C THR A 128 17.35 -17.05 -12.54
N TYR A 129 17.73 -15.90 -13.12
CA TYR A 129 18.31 -15.80 -14.46
C TYR A 129 17.49 -16.57 -15.52
N GLY A 130 16.19 -16.31 -15.57
CA GLY A 130 15.27 -17.01 -16.46
C GLY A 130 15.02 -18.46 -16.05
N TYR A 131 14.91 -18.72 -14.74
CA TYR A 131 14.69 -20.04 -14.16
C TYR A 131 15.80 -21.06 -14.43
N THR A 132 17.02 -20.59 -14.69
CA THR A 132 18.21 -21.43 -14.88
C THR A 132 18.94 -21.71 -13.57
N THR A 133 18.70 -20.91 -12.53
CA THR A 133 19.20 -21.10 -11.17
C THR A 133 18.05 -21.04 -10.15
N ASP A 134 18.33 -21.42 -8.90
CA ASP A 134 17.38 -21.30 -7.78
C ASP A 134 17.18 -19.84 -7.32
N GLY A 135 18.06 -18.92 -7.76
CA GLY A 135 18.05 -17.50 -7.40
C GLY A 135 18.50 -17.17 -5.97
N GLY A 136 19.00 -18.17 -5.24
CA GLY A 136 19.61 -18.02 -3.93
C GLY A 136 18.68 -17.56 -2.81
N ALA A 137 19.29 -17.05 -1.73
CA ALA A 137 18.59 -16.75 -0.49
C ALA A 137 17.47 -15.71 -0.63
N ILE A 138 17.62 -14.72 -1.51
CA ILE A 138 16.60 -13.68 -1.73
C ILE A 138 15.38 -14.28 -2.42
N ALA A 139 15.57 -15.08 -3.48
CA ALA A 139 14.48 -15.75 -4.19
C ALA A 139 13.72 -16.69 -3.25
N ALA A 140 14.44 -17.50 -2.47
CA ALA A 140 13.84 -18.37 -1.46
C ALA A 140 13.04 -17.57 -0.42
N LYS A 141 13.61 -16.48 0.11
CA LYS A 141 12.92 -15.64 1.10
C LYS A 141 11.64 -15.05 0.55
N VAL A 142 11.69 -14.42 -0.63
CA VAL A 142 10.53 -13.79 -1.26
C VAL A 142 9.45 -14.83 -1.62
N GLY A 143 9.87 -16.00 -2.13
CA GLY A 143 8.96 -17.09 -2.49
C GLY A 143 8.18 -17.68 -1.30
N HIS A 144 8.82 -17.83 -0.14
CA HIS A 144 8.19 -18.47 1.03
C HIS A 144 7.48 -17.51 1.99
N ILE A 145 7.65 -16.18 1.84
CA ILE A 145 6.95 -15.21 2.70
C ILE A 145 5.43 -15.37 2.63
N GLY A 146 4.88 -15.73 1.46
CA GLY A 146 3.44 -15.93 1.28
C GLY A 146 2.90 -17.13 2.08
N GLU A 147 3.64 -18.23 2.14
CA GLU A 147 3.26 -19.44 2.86
C GLU A 147 3.19 -19.20 4.36
N ALA A 148 4.21 -18.54 4.93
CA ALA A 148 4.22 -18.17 6.34
C ALA A 148 3.04 -17.25 6.72
N ARG A 149 2.58 -16.42 5.77
CA ARG A 149 1.45 -15.49 5.96
C ARG A 149 0.07 -16.11 5.69
N THR A 150 0.01 -17.37 5.27
CA THR A 150 -1.25 -18.06 4.97
C THR A 150 -1.36 -19.35 5.77
N LEU A 151 -0.54 -20.35 5.43
CA LEU A 151 -0.48 -21.64 6.11
C LEU A 151 0.00 -21.51 7.56
N GLY A 152 0.93 -20.57 7.80
CA GLY A 152 1.47 -20.32 9.13
C GLY A 152 0.43 -19.83 10.14
N TYR A 153 -0.58 -19.05 9.72
CA TYR A 153 -1.69 -18.70 10.62
C TYR A 153 -2.76 -19.78 10.68
N LYS A 154 -3.04 -20.44 9.54
CA LYS A 154 -4.05 -21.51 9.48
C LYS A 154 -3.76 -22.64 10.49
N SER A 155 -2.50 -22.96 10.74
CA SER A 155 -2.10 -23.98 11.73
C SER A 155 -2.55 -23.67 13.16
N HIS A 156 -2.81 -22.39 13.48
CA HIS A 156 -3.31 -21.94 14.78
C HIS A 156 -4.84 -21.85 14.86
N GLY A 157 -5.57 -22.34 13.86
CA GLY A 157 -7.04 -22.36 13.85
C GLY A 157 -7.64 -20.95 13.91
N MET A 158 -8.70 -20.78 14.72
CA MET A 158 -9.40 -19.49 14.87
C MET A 158 -8.47 -18.37 15.37
N GLU A 159 -7.60 -18.67 16.34
CA GLU A 159 -6.67 -17.69 16.91
C GLU A 159 -5.67 -17.16 15.88
N GLY A 160 -5.25 -18.01 14.95
CA GLY A 160 -4.43 -17.60 13.81
C GLY A 160 -5.15 -16.59 12.90
N TRP A 161 -6.43 -16.81 12.63
CA TRP A 161 -7.27 -15.89 11.86
C TRP A 161 -7.50 -14.55 12.57
N ILE A 162 -7.73 -14.59 13.88
CA ILE A 162 -7.82 -13.37 14.70
C ILE A 162 -6.49 -12.61 14.67
N THR A 163 -5.36 -13.34 14.76
CA THR A 163 -4.02 -12.74 14.71
C THR A 163 -3.78 -12.00 13.40
N ILE A 164 -4.05 -12.60 12.24
CA ILE A 164 -3.84 -11.92 10.95
C ILE A 164 -4.80 -10.73 10.76
N PHE A 165 -6.04 -10.83 11.28
CA PHE A 165 -6.99 -9.74 11.25
C PHE A 165 -6.49 -8.53 12.05
N ILE A 166 -6.05 -8.72 13.30
CA ILE A 166 -5.50 -7.66 14.15
C ILE A 166 -4.24 -7.06 13.51
N ARG A 167 -3.33 -7.88 12.96
CA ARG A 167 -2.15 -7.40 12.24
C ARG A 167 -2.52 -6.54 11.03
N GLY A 168 -3.56 -6.94 10.29
CA GLY A 168 -4.11 -6.18 9.17
C GLY A 168 -4.66 -4.82 9.61
N MET A 169 -5.44 -4.79 10.70
CA MET A 169 -5.96 -3.55 11.29
C MET A 169 -4.83 -2.60 11.69
N LEU A 170 -3.84 -3.08 12.45
CA LEU A 170 -2.71 -2.26 12.90
C LEU A 170 -1.87 -1.76 11.72
N CYS A 171 -1.63 -2.60 10.71
CA CYS A 171 -0.94 -2.18 9.50
C CYS A 171 -1.69 -1.07 8.77
N ASN A 172 -3.01 -1.23 8.57
CA ASN A 172 -3.80 -0.23 7.87
C ASN A 172 -3.94 1.06 8.67
N TRP A 173 -3.93 1.00 10.00
CA TRP A 173 -3.85 2.19 10.85
C TRP A 173 -2.59 2.99 10.50
N MET A 174 -1.41 2.36 10.52
CA MET A 174 -0.15 3.05 10.22
C MET A 174 -0.12 3.62 8.79
N VAL A 175 -0.58 2.85 7.79
CA VAL A 175 -0.67 3.35 6.40
C VAL A 175 -1.61 4.56 6.31
N SER A 176 -2.76 4.50 6.98
CA SER A 176 -3.73 5.61 6.99
C SER A 176 -3.15 6.85 7.66
N MET A 177 -2.41 6.68 8.75
CA MET A 177 -1.68 7.76 9.40
C MET A 177 -0.62 8.36 8.48
N GLY A 178 0.04 7.56 7.64
CA GLY A 178 0.95 8.07 6.62
C GLY A 178 0.22 8.90 5.55
N VAL A 179 -0.91 8.41 5.03
CA VAL A 179 -1.72 9.14 4.03
C VAL A 179 -2.25 10.47 4.60
N VAL A 180 -2.78 10.46 5.82
CA VAL A 180 -3.29 11.66 6.51
C VAL A 180 -2.14 12.58 6.91
N GLY A 181 -1.03 12.02 7.39
CA GLY A 181 0.22 12.71 7.69
C GLY A 181 0.83 13.39 6.47
N ALA A 182 0.57 12.90 5.26
CA ALA A 182 0.97 13.60 4.05
C ALA A 182 0.09 14.82 3.71
N MET A 183 -0.97 15.08 4.48
CA MET A 183 -1.88 16.22 4.29
C MET A 183 -1.66 17.35 5.29
N ILE A 184 -0.94 17.12 6.39
CA ILE A 184 -0.50 18.17 7.34
C ILE A 184 0.56 19.10 6.73
N SER A 185 1.14 18.78 5.58
CA SER A 185 2.13 19.66 4.94
C SER A 185 1.84 19.99 3.48
N THR A 186 2.22 21.20 3.07
CA THR A 186 2.18 21.65 1.67
C THR A 186 3.49 21.40 0.94
N SER A 187 4.62 21.19 1.63
CA SER A 187 5.92 20.91 1.03
C SER A 187 6.11 19.42 0.72
N ALA A 188 6.81 19.09 -0.36
CA ALA A 188 7.10 17.69 -0.69
C ALA A 188 7.87 17.00 0.46
N THR A 189 8.93 17.65 0.98
CA THR A 189 9.75 17.10 2.07
C THR A 189 8.96 16.84 3.34
N GLY A 190 8.06 17.76 3.73
CA GLY A 190 7.21 17.55 4.91
C GLY A 190 6.32 16.32 4.75
N LYS A 191 5.76 16.11 3.56
CA LYS A 191 4.96 14.91 3.25
C LYS A 191 5.79 13.64 3.32
N MET A 192 6.99 13.64 2.73
CA MET A 192 7.88 12.49 2.75
C MET A 192 8.23 12.06 4.17
N MET A 193 8.58 13.02 5.04
CA MET A 193 8.92 12.74 6.45
C MET A 193 7.70 12.24 7.23
N ALA A 194 6.53 12.84 7.04
CA ALA A 194 5.31 12.41 7.73
C ALA A 194 4.84 11.00 7.32
N MET A 195 5.05 10.64 6.05
CA MET A 195 4.77 9.30 5.53
C MET A 195 5.81 8.25 5.91
N TRP A 196 7.05 8.67 6.20
CA TRP A 196 8.14 7.77 6.53
C TRP A 196 8.07 7.25 7.97
N MET A 197 7.51 8.04 8.89
CA MET A 197 7.48 7.71 10.32
C MET A 197 6.60 6.49 10.69
N PRO A 198 5.37 6.35 10.18
CA PRO A 198 4.50 5.22 10.52
C PRO A 198 4.96 3.90 9.90
#